data_AF-A0A5N3USW8-F1
#
_entry.id   AF-A0A5N3USW8-F1
#
_cell.length_a   1.000
_cell.length_b   1.000
_cell.length_c   1.000
_cell.angle_alpha   90.00
_cell.angle_beta   90.00
_cell.angle_gamma   90.00
#
_symmetry.space_group_name_H-M   'P 1'
#
loop_
_entity.id
_entity.type
_entity.pdbx_description
1 polymer ?
#
loop_
_entity_poly.entity_id
_entity_poly.type
_entity_poly.pdbx_seq_one_letter_code
_entity_poly.pdbx_strand_id
1 'polypeptide(L)'
;PTPVHLHPSRENVLVAGWGKTDVKEPASSTLQDVELRIVEPRAWSHFPAFDHNLQLCVGHPQSTKSAFKGDMGGALLCAGVAQGIVSYRQSNANPPAVFTLISHYRPWIDEVLKFLTWNPGQTQGKPEQDSGRFSVPLTLDLPLVFLLKPCHVPNPQEGPSRSQNSQ
;
A
#
# COMPACT_ATOMS: atom_id res chain seq x y z
N PRO A 1 1.65 18.47 -3.54
CA PRO A 1 2.35 17.19 -3.28
C PRO A 1 2.97 16.64 -4.57
N THR A 2 4.28 16.46 -4.60
CA THR A 2 4.97 15.84 -5.74
C THR A 2 4.57 14.36 -5.84
N PRO A 3 4.32 13.81 -7.04
CA PRO A 3 4.05 12.39 -7.22
C PRO A 3 5.23 11.57 -6.66
N VAL A 4 4.94 10.56 -5.83
CA VAL A 4 5.94 9.57 -5.42
C VAL A 4 6.32 8.80 -6.68
N HIS A 5 7.56 8.99 -7.14
CA HIS A 5 8.07 8.34 -8.34
C HIS A 5 8.70 7.00 -7.93
N LEU A 6 7.87 5.96 -7.81
CA LEU A 6 8.31 4.60 -7.54
C LEU A 6 9.20 4.13 -8.69
N HIS A 7 10.46 3.78 -8.42
CA HIS A 7 11.34 3.26 -9.46
C HIS A 7 11.14 1.74 -9.58
N PRO A 8 10.62 1.24 -10.72
CA PRO A 8 10.15 -0.14 -10.88
C PRO A 8 11.25 -1.22 -10.92
N SER A 9 12.50 -0.91 -10.54
CA SER A 9 13.62 -1.86 -10.58
C SER A 9 14.47 -1.96 -9.30
N ARG A 10 14.21 -1.16 -8.26
CA ARG A 10 15.06 -1.12 -7.05
C ARG A 10 14.34 -1.20 -5.70
N GLU A 11 13.02 -1.23 -5.69
CA GLU A 11 12.25 -1.11 -4.45
C GLU A 11 11.62 -2.45 -4.08
N ASN A 12 12.01 -2.99 -2.93
CA ASN A 12 11.31 -4.11 -2.31
C ASN A 12 10.06 -3.59 -1.60
N VAL A 13 8.96 -4.30 -1.81
CA VAL A 13 7.65 -3.95 -1.28
C VAL A 13 7.07 -5.14 -0.53
N LEU A 14 6.31 -4.88 0.53
CA LEU A 14 5.66 -5.89 1.35
C LEU A 14 4.17 -5.90 1.03
N VAL A 15 3.59 -7.07 0.82
CA VAL A 15 2.13 -7.23 0.84
C VAL A 15 1.77 -8.19 1.96
N ALA A 16 0.70 -7.88 2.68
CA ALA A 16 0.18 -8.74 3.74
C ALA A 16 -1.30 -9.02 3.55
N GLY A 17 -1.75 -10.21 3.92
CA GLY A 17 -3.13 -10.65 3.77
C GLY A 17 -3.43 -12.01 4.40
N TRP A 18 -4.72 -12.33 4.45
CA TRP A 18 -5.24 -13.63 4.89
C TRP A 18 -5.65 -14.51 3.71
N GLY A 19 -5.19 -14.18 2.50
CA GLY A 19 -5.49 -14.95 1.32
C GLY A 19 -4.97 -16.38 1.37
N LYS A 20 -5.29 -17.10 0.31
CA LYS A 20 -4.77 -18.44 0.05
C LYS A 20 -3.25 -18.38 -0.16
N THR A 21 -2.51 -19.23 0.54
CA THR A 21 -1.05 -19.38 0.38
C THR A 21 -0.67 -20.28 -0.81
N ASP A 22 -1.62 -21.07 -1.33
CA ASP A 22 -1.46 -21.87 -2.55
C ASP A 22 -2.83 -22.00 -3.28
N VAL A 23 -2.81 -22.45 -4.53
CA VAL A 23 -3.99 -22.74 -5.36
C VAL A 23 -4.97 -23.66 -4.65
N LYS A 24 -4.46 -24.72 -4.00
CA LYS A 24 -5.25 -25.79 -3.39
C LYS A 24 -5.54 -25.56 -1.90
N GLU A 25 -4.75 -24.75 -1.22
CA GLU A 25 -4.89 -24.50 0.22
C GLU A 25 -6.07 -23.57 0.53
N PRO A 26 -6.72 -23.68 1.70
CA PRO A 26 -7.71 -22.70 2.15
C PRO A 26 -7.08 -21.33 2.38
N ALA A 27 -7.92 -20.32 2.64
CA ALA A 27 -7.45 -19.02 3.11
C ALA A 27 -6.71 -19.18 4.45
N SER A 28 -5.66 -18.39 4.65
CA SER A 28 -4.86 -18.46 5.88
C SER A 28 -5.67 -17.98 7.09
N SER A 29 -5.57 -18.69 8.21
CA SER A 29 -6.16 -18.27 9.49
C SER A 29 -5.32 -17.21 10.21
N THR A 30 -4.06 -17.07 9.83
CA THR A 30 -3.11 -16.08 10.34
C THR A 30 -2.72 -15.09 9.25
N LEU A 31 -2.33 -13.87 9.64
CA LEU A 31 -1.84 -12.87 8.69
C LEU A 31 -0.53 -13.37 8.10
N GLN A 32 -0.45 -13.39 6.77
CA GLN A 32 0.77 -13.70 6.02
C GLN A 32 1.32 -12.43 5.42
N ASP A 33 2.63 -12.36 5.24
CA ASP A 33 3.30 -11.29 4.53
C ASP A 33 4.35 -11.83 3.57
N VAL A 34 4.59 -11.11 2.48
CA VAL A 34 5.60 -11.49 1.50
C VAL A 34 6.24 -10.29 0.84
N GLU A 35 7.57 -10.34 0.75
CA GLU A 35 8.39 -9.37 0.04
C GLU A 35 8.38 -9.65 -1.45
N LEU A 36 8.03 -8.63 -2.23
CA LEU A 36 7.91 -8.63 -3.68
C LEU A 36 8.67 -7.44 -4.27
N ARG A 37 8.65 -7.33 -5.60
CA ARG A 37 9.20 -6.19 -6.34
C ARG A 37 8.17 -5.64 -7.31
N ILE A 38 8.15 -4.32 -7.46
CA ILE A 38 7.47 -3.67 -8.59
C ILE A 38 8.24 -4.07 -9.86
N VAL A 39 7.52 -4.35 -10.95
CA VAL A 39 8.13 -4.77 -12.23
C VAL A 39 7.77 -3.83 -13.36
N GLU A 40 8.73 -3.69 -14.28
CA GLU A 40 8.68 -2.79 -15.42
C GLU A 40 7.71 -3.22 -16.55
N PRO A 41 7.42 -2.29 -17.50
CA PRO A 41 6.44 -2.43 -18.57
C PRO A 41 6.33 -3.75 -19.32
N ARG A 42 7.47 -4.41 -19.52
CA ARG A 42 7.54 -5.65 -20.29
C ARG A 42 6.80 -6.81 -19.63
N ALA A 43 6.61 -6.76 -18.31
CA ALA A 43 5.85 -7.78 -17.57
C ALA A 43 4.32 -7.65 -17.75
N TRP A 44 3.84 -6.57 -18.36
CA TRP A 44 2.40 -6.27 -18.49
C TRP A 44 1.72 -6.95 -19.67
N SER A 45 2.45 -7.69 -20.52
CA SER A 45 1.87 -8.38 -21.68
C SER A 45 0.73 -9.35 -21.33
N HIS A 46 0.66 -9.78 -20.07
CA HIS A 46 -0.41 -10.63 -19.53
C HIS A 46 -1.71 -9.88 -19.19
N PHE A 47 -1.67 -8.54 -19.14
CA PHE A 47 -2.78 -7.69 -18.71
C PHE A 47 -3.08 -6.62 -19.77
N PRO A 48 -3.92 -6.92 -20.78
CA PRO A 48 -4.14 -6.03 -21.92
C PRO A 48 -4.82 -4.70 -21.54
N ALA A 49 -5.50 -4.64 -20.40
CA ALA A 49 -6.16 -3.44 -19.87
C ALA A 49 -5.33 -2.73 -18.76
N PHE A 50 -4.05 -3.08 -18.62
CA PHE A 50 -3.18 -2.47 -17.62
C PHE A 50 -2.84 -1.02 -17.99
N ASP A 51 -2.92 -0.11 -17.01
CA ASP A 51 -2.51 1.28 -17.14
C ASP A 51 -1.51 1.65 -16.04
N HIS A 52 -0.27 1.96 -16.44
CA HIS A 52 0.82 2.31 -15.55
C HIS A 52 0.60 3.62 -14.76
N ASN A 53 -0.31 4.48 -15.20
CA ASN A 53 -0.66 5.70 -14.48
C ASN A 53 -1.64 5.44 -13.33
N LEU A 54 -2.37 4.32 -13.39
CA LEU A 54 -3.43 3.96 -12.46
C LEU A 54 -3.04 2.75 -11.60
N GLN A 55 -2.06 1.96 -12.05
CA GLN A 55 -1.80 0.62 -11.54
C GLN A 55 -0.30 0.34 -11.40
N LEU A 56 0.01 -0.57 -10.48
CA LEU A 56 1.33 -1.15 -10.25
C LEU A 56 1.28 -2.63 -10.62
N CYS A 57 2.34 -3.09 -11.26
CA CYS A 57 2.56 -4.50 -11.53
C CYS A 57 3.62 -5.02 -10.57
N VAL A 58 3.30 -6.07 -9.81
CA VAL A 58 4.13 -6.51 -8.68
C VAL A 58 4.34 -8.02 -8.75
N GLY A 59 5.59 -8.43 -8.55
CA GLY A 59 6.03 -9.82 -8.59
C GLY A 59 6.78 -10.15 -9.89
N HIS A 60 7.95 -10.77 -9.77
CA HIS A 60 8.73 -11.20 -10.92
C HIS A 60 8.08 -12.43 -11.58
N PRO A 61 7.91 -12.50 -12.92
CA PRO A 61 7.23 -13.62 -13.58
C PRO A 61 7.82 -15.02 -13.32
N GLN A 62 9.10 -15.08 -12.94
CA GLN A 62 9.81 -16.33 -12.60
C GLN A 62 9.75 -16.68 -11.09
N SER A 63 9.09 -15.84 -10.28
CA SER A 63 8.88 -16.10 -8.85
C SER A 63 7.63 -16.95 -8.63
N THR A 64 7.54 -17.62 -7.48
CA THR A 64 6.32 -18.27 -7.00
C THR A 64 5.57 -17.42 -5.97
N LYS A 65 6.17 -16.32 -5.51
CA LYS A 65 5.58 -15.40 -4.52
C LYS A 65 4.67 -14.40 -5.21
N SER A 66 3.41 -14.31 -4.79
CA SER A 66 2.42 -13.34 -5.27
C SER A 66 1.30 -13.16 -4.25
N ALA A 67 0.62 -12.02 -4.32
CA ALA A 67 -0.73 -11.90 -3.75
C ALA A 67 -1.70 -12.79 -4.54
N PHE A 68 -2.68 -13.38 -3.87
CA PHE A 68 -3.61 -14.34 -4.47
C PHE A 68 -5.06 -14.12 -4.00
N LYS A 69 -5.90 -15.17 -4.10
CA LYS A 69 -7.32 -15.10 -3.74
C LYS A 69 -7.45 -14.82 -2.24
N GLY A 70 -8.19 -13.78 -1.89
CA GLY A 70 -8.41 -13.34 -0.51
C GLY A 70 -7.49 -12.21 -0.06
N ASP A 71 -6.46 -11.86 -0.83
CA ASP A 71 -5.60 -10.70 -0.53
C ASP A 71 -6.12 -9.39 -1.15
N MET A 72 -7.18 -9.45 -1.97
CA MET A 72 -7.78 -8.28 -2.63
C MET A 72 -8.18 -7.22 -1.60
N GLY A 73 -7.84 -5.96 -1.88
CA GLY A 73 -8.01 -4.84 -0.93
C GLY A 73 -6.87 -4.69 0.08
N GLY A 74 -5.95 -5.66 0.16
CA GLY A 74 -4.76 -5.58 1.00
C GLY A 74 -3.79 -4.49 0.55
N ALA A 75 -3.04 -3.92 1.50
CA ALA A 75 -2.10 -2.85 1.22
C ALA A 75 -0.74 -3.40 0.74
N LEU A 76 -0.19 -2.76 -0.29
CA LEU A 76 1.21 -2.87 -0.69
C LEU A 76 1.99 -1.77 0.02
N LEU A 77 2.90 -2.18 0.88
CA LEU A 77 3.70 -1.29 1.71
C LEU A 77 5.11 -1.17 1.15
N CYS A 78 5.64 0.04 1.24
CA CYS A 78 7.02 0.34 0.95
C CYS A 78 7.58 1.24 2.05
N ALA A 79 8.60 0.78 2.77
CA ALA A 79 9.13 1.47 3.94
C ALA A 79 8.03 1.89 4.96
N GLY A 80 7.02 1.03 5.14
CA GLY A 80 5.87 1.28 6.02
C GLY A 80 4.79 2.21 5.44
N VAL A 81 4.94 2.66 4.20
CA VAL A 81 3.99 3.55 3.51
C VAL A 81 3.16 2.77 2.51
N ALA A 82 1.84 2.94 2.52
CA ALA A 82 0.96 2.34 1.53
C ALA A 82 1.16 2.98 0.15
N GLN A 83 1.58 2.17 -0.83
CA GLN A 83 1.80 2.58 -2.22
C GLN A 83 0.75 2.01 -3.16
N GLY A 84 0.19 0.84 -2.82
CA GLY A 84 -0.80 0.19 -3.67
C GLY A 84 -1.84 -0.61 -2.90
N ILE A 85 -2.88 -1.03 -3.62
CA ILE A 85 -3.96 -1.89 -3.10
C ILE A 85 -4.08 -3.10 -4.02
N VAL A 86 -4.05 -4.32 -3.47
CA VAL A 86 -4.21 -5.55 -4.26
C VAL A 86 -5.53 -5.49 -5.03
N SER A 87 -5.48 -5.60 -6.36
CA SER A 87 -6.65 -5.43 -7.22
C SER A 87 -7.03 -6.73 -7.93
N TYR A 88 -6.20 -7.16 -8.89
CA TYR A 88 -6.48 -8.36 -9.68
C TYR A 88 -5.20 -9.09 -10.05
N ARG A 89 -5.34 -10.34 -10.51
CA ARG A 89 -4.22 -11.24 -10.79
C ARG A 89 -4.60 -12.27 -11.84
N GLN A 90 -3.62 -13.00 -12.37
CA GLN A 90 -3.84 -14.13 -13.28
C GLN A 90 -4.46 -15.34 -12.58
N SER A 91 -5.23 -16.16 -13.30
CA SER A 91 -5.98 -17.31 -12.75
C SER A 91 -5.11 -18.36 -12.04
N ASN A 92 -3.84 -18.48 -12.45
CA ASN A 92 -2.89 -19.54 -12.11
C ASN A 92 -2.01 -19.30 -10.86
N ALA A 93 -2.32 -18.28 -10.04
CA ALA A 93 -1.54 -17.87 -8.85
C ALA A 93 -0.12 -17.38 -9.14
N ASN A 94 0.31 -17.38 -10.39
CA ASN A 94 1.63 -16.94 -10.76
C ASN A 94 1.68 -15.41 -10.80
N PRO A 95 2.80 -14.81 -10.39
CA PRO A 95 3.04 -13.40 -10.62
C PRO A 95 3.13 -13.07 -12.12
N PRO A 96 3.00 -11.79 -12.50
CA PRO A 96 2.71 -10.68 -11.61
C PRO A 96 1.23 -10.58 -11.21
N ALA A 97 0.98 -9.85 -10.12
CA ALA A 97 -0.33 -9.35 -9.74
C ALA A 97 -0.41 -7.84 -9.95
N VAL A 98 -1.62 -7.32 -10.14
CA VAL A 98 -1.89 -5.90 -10.37
C VAL A 98 -2.49 -5.26 -9.13
N PHE A 99 -1.95 -4.10 -8.80
CA PHE A 99 -2.33 -3.28 -7.66
C PHE A 99 -2.80 -1.91 -8.17
N THR A 100 -3.77 -1.30 -7.48
CA THR A 100 -4.14 0.10 -7.71
C THR A 100 -3.03 1.00 -7.19
N LEU A 101 -2.61 2.03 -7.94
CA LEU A 101 -1.59 3.00 -7.53
C LEU A 101 -2.21 4.09 -6.64
N ILE A 102 -1.96 4.06 -5.33
CA ILE A 102 -2.62 4.97 -4.36
C ILE A 102 -2.32 6.44 -4.66
N SER A 103 -1.11 6.77 -5.10
CA SER A 103 -0.70 8.16 -5.37
C SER A 103 -1.57 8.83 -6.42
N HIS A 104 -2.08 8.09 -7.41
CA HIS A 104 -3.00 8.58 -8.42
C HIS A 104 -4.34 9.01 -7.82
N TYR A 105 -4.88 8.22 -6.90
CA TYR A 105 -6.21 8.42 -6.32
C TYR A 105 -6.21 9.34 -5.09
N ARG A 106 -5.04 9.86 -4.68
CA ARG A 106 -4.92 10.72 -3.49
C ARG A 106 -5.88 11.91 -3.47
N PRO A 107 -6.07 12.69 -4.56
CA PRO A 107 -7.01 13.81 -4.55
C PRO A 107 -8.43 13.37 -4.22
N TRP A 108 -8.88 12.24 -4.76
CA TRP A 108 -10.19 11.66 -4.48
C TRP A 108 -10.30 11.14 -3.05
N ILE A 109 -9.26 10.46 -2.54
CA ILE A 109 -9.23 10.00 -1.14
C ILE A 109 -9.36 11.19 -0.18
N ASP A 110 -8.59 12.26 -0.42
CA ASP A 110 -8.62 13.46 0.41
C ASP A 110 -9.99 14.15 0.38
N GLU A 111 -10.69 14.13 -0.77
CA GLU A 111 -12.06 14.65 -0.91
C GLU A 111 -13.07 13.82 -0.10
N VAL A 112 -13.05 12.50 -0.24
CA VAL A 112 -13.93 11.59 0.50
C VAL A 112 -13.71 11.73 2.00
N LEU A 113 -12.46 11.80 2.45
CA LEU A 113 -12.15 11.99 3.87
C LEU A 113 -12.67 13.32 4.39
N LYS A 114 -12.51 14.42 3.63
CA LYS A 114 -13.10 15.72 4.01
C LYS A 114 -14.61 15.64 4.17
N PHE A 115 -15.31 15.01 3.23
CA PHE A 115 -16.76 14.83 3.32
C PHE A 115 -17.17 14.01 4.54
N LEU A 116 -16.46 12.92 4.86
CA LEU A 116 -16.76 12.10 6.03
C LEU A 116 -16.47 12.82 7.36
N THR A 117 -15.48 13.72 7.38
CA THR A 117 -15.20 14.58 8.53
C THR A 117 -16.10 15.81 8.61
N TRP A 118 -16.88 16.09 7.57
CA TRP A 118 -17.81 17.22 7.55
C TRP A 118 -19.03 16.90 8.42
N ASN A 119 -19.13 17.60 9.54
CA ASN A 119 -20.32 17.60 10.38
C ASN A 119 -21.33 18.64 9.86
N PRO A 120 -22.51 18.26 9.33
CA PRO A 120 -23.53 19.23 8.91
C PRO A 120 -24.20 19.98 10.07
N GLY A 121 -23.85 19.68 11.33
CA GLY A 121 -24.45 20.24 12.55
C GLY A 121 -23.72 21.42 13.19
N GLN A 122 -22.68 21.99 12.57
CA GLN A 122 -22.00 23.19 13.07
C GLN A 122 -22.56 24.45 12.38
N THR A 123 -23.87 24.66 12.44
CA THR A 123 -24.42 26.02 12.39
C THR A 123 -24.30 26.61 13.80
N GLN A 124 -23.81 27.84 13.89
CA GLN A 124 -23.61 28.54 15.16
C GLN A 124 -24.92 28.59 15.99
N GLY A 125 -24.89 27.98 17.17
CA GLY A 125 -25.76 28.31 18.31
C GLY A 125 -26.95 27.37 18.57
N LYS A 126 -26.79 26.45 19.55
CA LYS A 126 -27.63 26.25 20.76
C LYS A 126 -27.22 24.94 21.45
N PRO A 127 -27.03 24.87 22.79
CA PRO A 127 -26.72 23.63 23.46
C PRO A 127 -28.03 22.85 23.68
N GLU A 128 -28.14 21.64 23.16
CA GLU A 128 -29.21 20.73 23.56
C GLU A 128 -28.68 19.29 23.69
N GLN A 129 -29.30 18.60 24.64
CA GLN A 129 -28.71 17.65 25.57
C GLN A 129 -28.96 16.20 25.10
N ASP A 130 -27.92 15.39 25.24
CA ASP A 130 -27.92 13.94 25.45
C ASP A 130 -28.70 13.02 24.47
N SER A 131 -27.94 12.23 23.72
CA SER A 131 -28.14 10.78 23.65
C SER A 131 -26.95 10.13 22.94
N GLY A 132 -26.12 9.47 23.75
CA GLY A 132 -25.11 8.47 23.40
C GLY A 132 -24.74 8.32 21.91
N ARG A 133 -23.87 9.20 21.40
CA ARG A 133 -23.02 8.86 20.26
C ARG A 133 -21.70 8.34 20.78
N PHE A 134 -21.28 7.18 20.28
CA PHE A 134 -19.93 6.66 20.43
C PHE A 134 -18.93 7.77 20.05
N SER A 135 -18.32 8.37 21.06
CA SER A 135 -17.13 9.19 20.87
C SER A 135 -16.00 8.24 20.51
N VAL A 136 -15.69 8.13 19.21
CA VAL A 136 -14.37 7.67 18.82
C VAL A 136 -13.40 8.78 19.23
N PRO A 137 -12.46 8.51 20.15
CA PRO A 137 -11.52 9.55 20.58
C PRO A 137 -10.70 10.01 19.38
N LEU A 138 -10.75 11.31 19.11
CA LEU A 138 -9.88 12.05 18.20
C LEU A 138 -8.43 11.96 18.71
N THR A 139 -7.79 10.82 18.47
CA THR A 139 -6.34 10.64 18.61
C THR A 139 -5.84 9.73 17.48
N LEU A 140 -6.17 10.11 16.26
CA LEU A 140 -5.40 9.70 15.08
C LEU A 140 -4.96 10.96 14.33
N ASP A 141 -4.33 11.89 15.06
CA ASP A 141 -3.29 12.74 14.49
C ASP A 141 -2.04 11.89 14.21
N LEU A 142 -2.19 10.84 13.40
CA LEU A 142 -1.09 10.37 12.60
C LEU A 142 -1.00 11.37 11.46
N PRO A 143 -0.05 12.30 11.48
CA PRO A 143 0.06 13.24 10.40
C PRO A 143 0.21 12.43 9.11
N LEU A 144 -0.57 12.80 8.10
CA LEU A 144 -0.46 12.41 6.68
C LEU A 144 0.97 12.41 6.09
N VAL A 145 1.96 12.85 6.88
CA VAL A 145 3.40 12.74 6.68
C VAL A 145 3.88 11.30 6.51
N PHE A 146 3.19 10.29 7.06
CA PHE A 146 3.55 8.89 6.80
C PHE A 146 3.20 8.42 5.38
N LEU A 147 2.43 9.17 4.58
CA LEU A 147 2.15 8.84 3.18
C LEU A 147 3.17 9.40 2.18
N LEU A 148 4.28 9.99 2.64
CA LEU A 148 5.18 10.78 1.80
C LEU A 148 6.66 10.39 1.85
N LYS A 149 7.05 9.33 2.57
CA LYS A 149 8.44 8.87 2.48
C LYS A 149 8.68 8.22 1.11
N PRO A 150 9.69 8.67 0.35
CA PRO A 150 10.17 7.93 -0.81
C PRO A 150 10.57 6.53 -0.37
N CYS A 151 10.35 5.56 -1.25
CA CYS A 151 10.84 4.20 -1.12
C CYS A 151 12.37 4.14 -1.22
N HIS A 152 13.07 4.68 -0.23
CA HIS A 152 14.51 4.48 -0.12
C HIS A 152 14.75 3.28 0.78
N VAL A 153 15.09 2.14 0.17
CA VAL A 153 15.68 1.01 0.89
C VAL A 153 17.14 1.38 1.15
N PRO A 154 17.57 1.57 2.41
CA PRO A 154 18.98 1.85 2.68
C PRO A 154 19.83 0.67 2.20
N ASN A 155 20.90 0.98 1.48
CA ASN A 155 21.84 0.00 0.95
C ASN A 155 22.55 -0.72 2.12
N PRO A 156 22.59 -2.07 2.18
CA PRO A 156 23.29 -2.79 3.25
C PRO A 156 24.80 -2.51 3.34
N GLN A 157 25.36 -1.76 2.40
CA GLN A 157 26.78 -1.45 2.31
C GLN A 157 27.20 -0.15 3.04
N GLU A 158 26.27 0.67 3.51
CA GLU A 158 26.59 1.76 4.44
C GLU A 158 26.58 1.24 5.88
N GLY A 159 27.62 0.48 6.21
CA GLY A 159 28.01 0.26 7.61
C GLY A 159 28.43 1.59 8.25
N PRO A 160 28.36 1.72 9.58
CA PRO A 160 28.76 2.95 10.26
C PRO A 160 30.22 3.24 9.94
N SER A 161 30.48 4.45 9.43
CA SER A 161 31.81 5.02 9.28
C SER A 161 32.57 4.82 10.58
N ARG A 162 33.50 3.87 10.59
CA ARG A 162 34.41 3.64 11.70
C ARG A 162 35.28 4.88 11.79
N SER A 163 35.00 5.74 12.77
CA SER A 163 35.91 6.82 13.13
C SER A 163 37.21 6.17 13.59
N GLN A 164 38.24 6.23 12.75
CA GLN A 164 39.60 6.11 13.24
C GLN A 164 39.93 7.44 13.91
N ASN A 165 39.61 7.53 15.21
CA ASN A 165 40.29 8.46 16.09
C ASN A 165 41.32 7.67 16.89
N SER A 166 42.55 8.13 16.75
CA SER A 166 43.78 7.84 17.46
C SER A 166 43.66 7.35 18.90
N GLN A 167 44.41 6.29 19.21
CA GLN A 167 45.37 6.23 20.31
C GLN A 167 46.58 5.39 19.89
#